data_AF-A0A0R2R7Q1-F1
#
_entry.id   AF-A0A0R2R7Q1-F1
#
_cell.length_a   1.000
_cell.length_b   1.000
_cell.length_c   1.000
_cell.angle_alpha   90.00
_cell.angle_beta   90.00
_cell.angle_gamma   90.00
#
_symmetry.space_group_name_H-M   'P 1'
#
loop_
_entity.id
_entity.type
_entity.pdbx_description
1 polymer ?
#
loop_
_entity_poly.entity_id
_entity_poly.type
_entity_poly.pdbx_seq_one_letter_code
_entity_poly.pdbx_strand_id
1 'polypeptide(L)'
;VALVAIVLALGVRAYILQPFKIPTHSMRPTLLGILNQPESENPPFWPKRILKLAMEGKSYHQAIAPKDGQIISVREGRLLGWIPWTSTEIISEHWKKTIISSLPEAREGGLRVRNGDRVKAGDVLANFSSATGDHLFVNKFIYHFCKPSRAETFVFTTEKIDGIESGLRLRGIEGSQYYIKRCVALGGDCLQVRPPELWINGSPATDPACQRVASKNDGYPGYTFGQTYLTNPNDSYRVPGHDYWAMGDNSPNSYDSRGWGAVPAANLVGRGAVVYWPFTKRWGWIH
;
A
#
# COMPACT_ATOMS: atom_id res chain seq x y z
N VAL A 1 4.29 -37.04 8.16
CA VAL A 1 4.47 -35.79 8.95
C VAL A 1 4.45 -34.54 8.07
N ALA A 2 5.32 -34.41 7.05
CA ALA A 2 5.38 -33.21 6.21
C ALA A 2 4.06 -32.88 5.46
N LEU A 3 3.39 -33.86 4.86
CA LEU A 3 2.10 -33.64 4.17
C LEU A 3 1.01 -33.13 5.12
N VAL A 4 0.92 -33.71 6.31
CA VAL A 4 -0.03 -33.27 7.34
C VAL A 4 0.26 -31.84 7.77
N ALA A 5 1.54 -31.48 7.96
CA ALA A 5 1.94 -30.11 8.29
C ALA A 5 1.59 -29.12 7.17
N ILE A 6 1.79 -29.48 5.90
CA ILE A 6 1.41 -28.65 4.74
C ILE A 6 -0.12 -28.47 4.68
N VAL A 7 -0.89 -29.54 4.83
CA VAL A 7 -2.36 -29.48 4.80
C VAL A 7 -2.89 -28.63 5.96
N LEU A 8 -2.34 -28.79 7.17
CA LEU A 8 -2.68 -27.96 8.32
C LEU A 8 -2.30 -26.49 8.09
N ALA A 9 -1.10 -26.21 7.56
CA ALA A 9 -0.67 -24.85 7.24
C ALA A 9 -1.57 -24.21 6.17
N LEU A 10 -1.98 -24.97 5.15
CA LEU A 10 -2.92 -24.52 4.13
C LEU A 10 -4.32 -24.29 4.71
N GLY A 11 -4.78 -25.14 5.61
CA GLY A 11 -6.06 -24.97 6.34
C GLY A 11 -6.04 -23.72 7.22
N VAL A 12 -5.01 -23.55 8.06
CA VAL A 12 -4.81 -22.34 8.87
C VAL A 12 -4.74 -21.10 7.99
N ARG A 13 -4.03 -21.17 6.86
CA ARG A 13 -3.95 -20.05 5.91
C ARG A 13 -5.29 -19.71 5.27
N ALA A 14 -6.06 -20.73 4.89
CA ALA A 14 -7.34 -20.55 4.22
C ALA A 14 -8.39 -19.94 5.15
N TYR A 15 -8.41 -20.38 6.43
CA TYR A 15 -9.51 -20.11 7.35
C TYR A 15 -9.17 -19.20 8.53
N ILE A 16 -7.89 -19.02 8.88
CA ILE A 16 -7.49 -18.34 10.12
C ILE A 16 -6.57 -17.14 9.85
N LEU A 17 -5.38 -17.36 9.29
CA LEU A 17 -4.36 -16.31 9.11
C LEU A 17 -3.87 -16.22 7.66
N GLN A 18 -4.22 -15.13 6.98
CA GLN A 18 -3.79 -14.89 5.61
C GLN A 18 -2.64 -13.87 5.55
N PRO A 19 -1.47 -14.21 4.98
CA PRO A 19 -0.42 -13.23 4.68
C PRO A 19 -0.95 -12.16 3.71
N PHE A 20 -0.66 -10.91 4.02
CA PHE A 20 -1.06 -9.75 3.23
C PHE A 20 0.08 -8.74 3.17
N LYS A 21 0.42 -8.31 1.96
CA LYS A 21 1.39 -7.24 1.69
C LYS A 21 0.64 -5.98 1.34
N ILE A 22 1.01 -4.87 1.98
CA ILE A 22 0.36 -3.58 1.72
C ILE A 22 1.02 -2.91 0.51
N PRO A 23 0.27 -2.62 -0.57
CA PRO A 23 0.85 -2.03 -1.77
C PRO A 23 1.04 -0.51 -1.65
N THR A 24 0.19 0.20 -0.89
CA THR A 24 0.11 1.67 -0.90
C THR A 24 0.32 2.31 0.46
N HIS A 25 0.61 3.61 0.48
CA HIS A 25 0.81 4.40 1.70
C HIS A 25 -0.47 4.99 2.31
N SER A 26 -1.65 4.47 1.95
CA SER A 26 -2.90 5.07 2.42
C SER A 26 -3.13 4.92 3.93
N MET A 27 -2.42 3.99 4.57
CA MET A 27 -2.49 3.75 6.02
C MET A 27 -1.30 4.33 6.78
N ARG A 28 -0.42 5.10 6.14
CA ARG A 28 0.71 5.74 6.81
C ARG A 28 0.19 6.74 7.86
N PRO A 29 0.79 6.85 9.06
CA PRO A 29 1.96 6.13 9.57
C PRO A 29 1.67 4.75 10.19
N THR A 30 0.40 4.40 10.44
CA THR A 30 -0.01 3.13 11.08
C THR A 30 0.54 1.91 10.35
N LEU A 31 0.37 1.84 9.04
CA LEU A 31 0.89 0.76 8.20
C LEU A 31 1.59 1.34 6.97
N LEU A 32 2.76 0.78 6.63
CA LEU A 32 3.54 1.22 5.48
C LEU A 32 3.30 0.33 4.27
N GLY A 33 3.10 0.97 3.12
CA GLY A 33 3.15 0.32 1.83
C GLY A 33 4.57 0.28 1.25
N ILE A 34 4.65 -0.05 -0.02
CA ILE A 34 5.91 -0.05 -0.76
C ILE A 34 6.40 1.38 -0.93
N LEU A 35 7.64 1.66 -0.50
CA LEU A 35 8.27 2.98 -0.61
C LEU A 35 9.51 2.90 -1.49
N ASN A 36 9.51 3.66 -2.58
CA ASN A 36 10.69 3.92 -3.39
C ASN A 36 11.26 5.29 -3.00
N GLN A 37 12.52 5.31 -2.55
CA GLN A 37 13.17 6.54 -2.09
C GLN A 37 14.49 6.75 -2.83
N PRO A 38 14.71 7.95 -3.43
CA PRO A 38 16.00 8.32 -3.98
C PRO A 38 17.09 8.25 -2.90
N GLU A 39 18.25 7.70 -3.25
CA GLU A 39 19.41 7.60 -2.36
C GLU A 39 20.51 8.57 -2.83
N SER A 40 21.10 9.31 -1.88
CA SER A 40 22.22 10.22 -2.15
C SER A 40 23.57 9.50 -2.11
N GLU A 41 23.67 8.42 -1.35
CA GLU A 41 24.90 7.64 -1.17
C GLU A 41 24.92 6.39 -2.05
N ASN A 42 26.11 5.81 -2.22
CA ASN A 42 26.25 4.53 -2.90
C ASN A 42 25.57 3.41 -2.10
N PRO A 43 24.98 2.41 -2.77
CA PRO A 43 24.42 1.24 -2.10
C PRO A 43 25.45 0.57 -1.18
N PRO A 44 25.01 -0.01 -0.04
CA PRO A 44 25.89 -0.77 0.83
C PRO A 44 26.57 -1.93 0.09
N PHE A 45 27.68 -2.41 0.64
CA PHE A 45 28.31 -3.64 0.15
C PHE A 45 27.31 -4.82 0.18
N TRP A 46 27.44 -5.74 -0.78
CA TRP A 46 26.39 -6.71 -1.11
C TRP A 46 25.91 -7.62 0.06
N PRO A 47 26.74 -8.04 1.04
CA PRO A 47 26.25 -8.82 2.19
C PRO A 47 25.33 -7.98 3.08
N LYS A 48 25.63 -6.69 3.27
CA LYS A 48 24.76 -5.76 4.01
C LYS A 48 23.45 -5.52 3.27
N ARG A 49 23.44 -5.56 1.94
CA ARG A 49 22.21 -5.50 1.13
C ARG A 49 21.33 -6.72 1.35
N ILE A 50 21.90 -7.93 1.40
CA ILE A 50 21.16 -9.16 1.70
C ILE A 50 20.58 -9.10 3.11
N LEU A 51 21.38 -8.68 4.10
CA LEU A 51 20.90 -8.54 5.47
C LEU A 51 19.75 -7.53 5.57
N LYS A 52 19.87 -6.36 4.92
CA LYS A 52 18.80 -5.36 4.88
C LYS A 52 17.55 -5.84 4.14
N LEU A 53 17.72 -6.62 3.07
CA LEU A 53 16.58 -7.25 2.41
C LEU A 53 15.89 -8.23 3.35
N ALA A 54 16.62 -9.11 4.04
CA ALA A 54 16.04 -10.11 4.94
C ALA A 54 15.40 -9.49 6.20
N MET A 55 16.02 -8.47 6.78
CA MET A 55 15.58 -7.86 8.04
C MET A 55 14.57 -6.73 7.84
N GLU A 56 14.81 -5.86 6.86
CA GLU A 56 14.04 -4.62 6.65
C GLU A 56 13.16 -4.66 5.41
N GLY A 57 13.33 -5.65 4.53
CA GLY A 57 12.68 -5.64 3.22
C GLY A 57 13.20 -4.56 2.29
N LYS A 58 14.42 -4.05 2.54
CA LYS A 58 15.01 -2.94 1.81
C LYS A 58 15.95 -3.47 0.72
N SER A 59 15.59 -3.27 -0.54
CA SER A 59 16.46 -3.47 -1.71
C SER A 59 17.06 -2.15 -2.19
N TYR A 60 18.19 -2.24 -2.89
CA TYR A 60 18.92 -1.09 -3.43
C TYR A 60 19.12 -1.27 -4.93
N HIS A 61 18.89 -0.19 -5.67
CA HIS A 61 18.85 -0.15 -7.13
C HIS A 61 19.74 0.99 -7.61
N GLN A 62 20.82 0.67 -8.33
CA GLN A 62 21.72 1.67 -8.89
C GLN A 62 22.04 1.34 -10.34
N ALA A 63 21.98 2.34 -11.19
CA ALA A 63 22.41 2.28 -12.58
C ALA A 63 23.31 3.49 -12.88
N ILE A 64 24.53 3.20 -13.33
CA ILE A 64 25.53 4.20 -13.75
C ILE A 64 25.82 3.97 -15.23
N ALA A 65 25.90 5.05 -16.00
CA ALA A 65 26.29 5.01 -17.40
C ALA A 65 27.74 4.49 -17.53
N PRO A 66 27.96 3.33 -18.19
CA PRO A 66 29.30 2.80 -18.35
C PRO A 66 30.14 3.57 -19.38
N LYS A 67 29.48 4.20 -20.35
CA LYS A 67 30.08 4.95 -21.46
C LYS A 67 29.14 6.07 -21.89
N ASP A 68 29.69 7.08 -22.55
CA ASP A 68 28.93 8.11 -23.25
C ASP A 68 27.97 7.50 -24.27
N GLY A 69 26.84 8.17 -24.50
CA GLY A 69 25.90 7.79 -25.54
C GLY A 69 24.52 8.41 -25.37
N GLN A 70 23.69 8.24 -26.40
CA GLN A 70 22.29 8.62 -26.34
C GLN A 70 21.42 7.46 -25.84
N ILE A 71 20.47 7.76 -24.95
CA ILE A 71 19.46 6.82 -24.50
C ILE A 71 18.43 6.64 -25.61
N ILE A 72 18.39 5.46 -26.22
CA ILE A 72 17.44 5.10 -27.26
C ILE A 72 16.08 4.80 -26.64
N SER A 73 16.06 4.03 -25.56
CA SER A 73 14.82 3.56 -24.95
C SER A 73 14.98 3.29 -23.46
N VAL A 74 13.97 3.74 -22.69
CA VAL A 74 13.73 3.36 -21.31
C VAL A 74 12.37 2.69 -21.26
N ARG A 75 12.34 1.40 -20.96
CA ARG A 75 11.11 0.59 -21.03
C ARG A 75 11.03 -0.44 -19.93
N GLU A 76 9.82 -0.91 -19.69
CA GLU A 76 9.60 -2.09 -18.86
C GLU A 76 9.95 -3.36 -19.65
N GLY A 77 10.64 -4.28 -18.98
CA GLY A 77 10.98 -5.61 -19.46
C GLY A 77 10.59 -6.66 -18.42
N ARG A 78 10.75 -7.93 -18.78
CA ARG A 78 10.56 -9.08 -17.89
C ARG A 78 11.90 -9.72 -17.60
N LEU A 79 12.20 -9.95 -16.32
CA LEU A 79 13.40 -10.64 -15.92
C LEU A 79 13.15 -12.15 -16.02
N LEU A 80 13.79 -12.84 -16.99
CA LEU A 80 13.56 -14.26 -17.31
C LEU A 80 12.07 -14.58 -17.50
N GLY A 81 11.57 -14.73 -18.74
CA GLY A 81 10.14 -14.73 -19.10
C GLY A 81 9.14 -15.63 -18.33
N TRP A 82 9.58 -16.49 -17.42
CA TRP A 82 8.77 -17.29 -16.50
C TRP A 82 8.76 -16.78 -15.05
N ILE A 83 9.70 -15.92 -14.66
CA ILE A 83 9.73 -15.27 -13.35
C ILE A 83 8.86 -14.00 -13.44
N PRO A 84 7.89 -13.81 -12.53
CA PRO A 84 6.99 -12.65 -12.54
C PRO A 84 7.68 -11.40 -11.97
N TRP A 85 8.96 -11.19 -12.28
CA TRP A 85 9.71 -10.01 -11.86
C TRP A 85 9.80 -9.05 -13.04
N THR A 86 9.32 -7.83 -12.83
CA THR A 86 9.44 -6.73 -13.77
C THR A 86 10.82 -6.08 -13.62
N SER A 87 11.33 -5.58 -14.73
CA SER A 87 12.61 -4.89 -14.77
C SER A 87 12.52 -3.62 -15.61
N THR A 88 13.30 -2.62 -15.26
CA THR A 88 13.47 -1.41 -16.07
C THR A 88 14.73 -1.57 -16.91
N GLU A 89 14.56 -1.55 -18.23
CA GLU A 89 15.66 -1.57 -19.19
C GLU A 89 15.99 -0.15 -19.64
N ILE A 90 17.24 0.26 -19.47
CA ILE A 90 17.82 1.51 -19.99
C ILE A 90 18.75 1.11 -21.13
N ILE A 91 18.36 1.43 -22.36
CA ILE A 91 19.05 1.04 -23.59
C ILE A 91 19.64 2.29 -24.21
N SER A 92 20.96 2.30 -24.38
CA SER A 92 21.68 3.30 -25.16
C SER A 92 22.11 2.73 -26.52
N GLU A 93 22.74 3.56 -27.35
CA GLU A 93 23.36 3.16 -28.61
C GLU A 93 24.42 2.05 -28.46
N HIS A 94 25.06 1.95 -27.30
CA HIS A 94 26.25 1.10 -27.12
C HIS A 94 26.16 0.14 -25.94
N TRP A 95 25.17 0.29 -25.07
CA TRP A 95 25.06 -0.51 -23.86
C TRP A 95 23.62 -0.61 -23.37
N LYS A 96 23.39 -1.60 -22.50
CA LYS A 96 22.12 -1.81 -21.81
C LYS A 96 22.37 -1.94 -20.31
N LYS A 97 21.53 -1.27 -19.50
CA LYS A 97 21.44 -1.46 -18.05
C LYS A 97 20.05 -1.95 -17.69
N THR A 98 19.99 -2.85 -16.72
CA THR A 98 18.74 -3.42 -16.22
C THR A 98 18.66 -3.19 -14.72
N ILE A 99 17.54 -2.64 -14.26
CA ILE A 99 17.19 -2.50 -12.85
C ILE A 99 16.07 -3.48 -12.55
N ILE A 100 16.21 -4.29 -11.49
CA ILE A 100 15.16 -5.22 -11.05
C ILE A 100 14.10 -4.44 -10.26
N SER A 101 13.27 -3.67 -10.97
CA SER A 101 12.12 -2.91 -10.47
C SER A 101 11.28 -2.49 -11.67
N SER A 102 9.96 -2.37 -11.49
CA SER A 102 9.07 -1.91 -12.57
C SER A 102 9.42 -0.48 -13.00
N LEU A 103 9.04 -0.11 -14.23
CA LEU A 103 9.33 1.24 -14.72
C LEU A 103 8.65 2.33 -13.88
N PRO A 104 7.39 2.19 -13.45
CA PRO A 104 6.75 3.17 -12.56
C PRO A 104 7.48 3.34 -11.23
N GLU A 105 7.90 2.24 -10.58
CA GLU A 105 8.65 2.28 -9.31
C GLU A 105 10.03 2.91 -9.49
N ALA A 106 10.75 2.59 -10.57
CA ALA A 106 12.03 3.21 -10.88
C ALA A 106 11.90 4.71 -11.13
N ARG A 107 10.80 5.15 -11.78
CA ARG A 107 10.48 6.56 -11.97
C ARG A 107 10.18 7.26 -10.65
N GLU A 108 9.37 6.65 -9.80
CA GLU A 108 9.08 7.15 -8.44
C GLU A 108 10.36 7.26 -7.61
N GLY A 109 11.24 6.26 -7.68
CA GLY A 109 12.54 6.24 -7.03
C GLY A 109 13.55 7.25 -7.59
N GLY A 110 13.23 7.96 -8.67
CA GLY A 110 14.09 9.02 -9.22
C GLY A 110 15.00 8.58 -10.35
N LEU A 111 14.53 7.70 -11.25
CA LEU A 111 15.15 7.43 -12.55
C LEU A 111 15.29 8.74 -13.36
N ARG A 112 16.53 9.12 -13.66
CA ARG A 112 16.92 10.46 -14.12
C ARG A 112 16.96 10.64 -15.63
N VAL A 113 16.70 9.58 -16.41
CA VAL A 113 16.85 9.59 -17.87
C VAL A 113 15.58 9.20 -18.62
N ARG A 114 15.41 9.73 -19.82
CA ARG A 114 14.29 9.51 -20.76
C ARG A 114 14.85 9.18 -22.15
N ASN A 115 13.96 8.75 -23.05
CA ASN A 115 14.34 8.50 -24.43
C ASN A 115 14.83 9.81 -25.06
N GLY A 116 15.98 9.77 -25.73
CA GLY A 116 16.63 10.91 -26.36
C GLY A 116 17.70 11.61 -25.52
N ASP A 117 17.76 11.36 -24.21
CA ASP A 117 18.75 12.00 -23.33
C ASP A 117 20.18 11.58 -23.69
N ARG A 118 21.14 12.50 -23.58
CA ARG A 118 22.58 12.21 -23.69
C ARG A 118 23.17 12.09 -22.30
N VAL A 119 23.98 11.05 -22.11
CA VAL A 119 24.68 10.78 -20.84
C VAL A 119 26.17 10.61 -21.07
N LYS A 120 26.96 10.93 -20.06
CA LYS A 120 28.41 10.71 -20.01
C LYS A 120 28.73 9.49 -19.14
N ALA A 121 29.87 8.87 -19.39
CA ALA A 121 30.41 7.82 -18.53
C ALA A 121 30.49 8.31 -17.08
N GLY A 122 29.94 7.53 -16.15
CA GLY A 122 29.87 7.88 -14.73
C GLY A 122 28.58 8.57 -14.30
N ASP A 123 27.72 9.00 -15.22
CA ASP A 123 26.43 9.61 -14.86
C ASP A 123 25.54 8.60 -14.10
N VAL A 124 25.00 9.04 -12.96
CA VAL A 124 24.03 8.27 -12.18
C VAL A 124 22.68 8.36 -12.85
N LEU A 125 22.27 7.27 -13.50
CA LEU A 125 20.99 7.15 -14.21
C LEU A 125 19.84 6.91 -13.23
N ALA A 126 20.09 6.11 -12.20
CA ALA A 126 19.17 5.86 -11.10
C ALA A 126 19.97 5.47 -9.85
N ASN A 127 19.54 5.96 -8.69
CA ASN A 127 20.03 5.52 -7.39
C ASN A 127 18.91 5.64 -6.37
N PHE A 128 18.33 4.52 -5.98
CA PHE A 128 17.19 4.49 -5.08
C PHE A 128 17.14 3.18 -4.30
N SER A 129 16.38 3.20 -3.22
CA SER A 129 16.02 2.00 -2.48
C SER A 129 14.52 1.78 -2.52
N SER A 130 14.14 0.50 -2.42
CA SER A 130 12.75 0.08 -2.34
C SER A 130 12.57 -0.66 -1.03
N ALA A 131 11.69 -0.14 -0.17
CA ALA A 131 11.22 -0.84 1.01
C ALA A 131 9.87 -1.48 0.67
N THR A 132 9.73 -2.78 0.90
CA THR A 132 8.52 -3.53 0.55
C THR A 132 7.29 -3.22 1.40
N GLY A 133 7.43 -2.39 2.44
CA GLY A 133 6.36 -2.07 3.40
C GLY A 133 6.13 -3.16 4.44
N ASP A 134 5.05 -3.00 5.19
CA ASP A 134 4.60 -3.94 6.21
C ASP A 134 3.91 -5.16 5.56
N HIS A 135 4.30 -6.34 6.02
CA HIS A 135 3.66 -7.60 5.73
C HIS A 135 2.97 -8.07 7.00
N LEU A 136 1.67 -8.34 6.88
CA LEU A 136 0.82 -8.63 8.03
C LEU A 136 0.02 -9.90 7.83
N PHE A 137 -0.42 -10.48 8.94
CA PHE A 137 -1.46 -11.50 8.93
C PHE A 137 -2.83 -10.86 9.14
N VAL A 138 -3.78 -11.31 8.33
CA VAL A 138 -5.19 -11.00 8.47
C VAL A 138 -5.87 -12.13 9.22
N ASN A 139 -6.51 -11.82 10.35
CA ASN A 139 -7.35 -12.77 11.07
C ASN A 139 -8.72 -12.84 10.41
N LYS A 140 -8.95 -13.89 9.62
CA LYS A 140 -10.22 -14.14 8.92
C LYS A 140 -11.29 -14.76 9.82
N PHE A 141 -10.84 -15.44 10.88
CA PHE A 141 -11.72 -16.19 11.76
C PHE A 141 -12.62 -15.26 12.58
N ILE A 142 -12.09 -14.14 13.07
CA ILE A 142 -12.79 -13.24 13.99
C ILE A 142 -14.14 -12.75 13.46
N TYR A 143 -14.25 -12.46 12.16
CA TYR A 143 -15.49 -11.90 11.58
C TYR A 143 -16.59 -12.94 11.29
N HIS A 144 -16.32 -14.22 11.55
CA HIS A 144 -17.38 -15.23 11.60
C HIS A 144 -18.20 -15.16 12.91
N PHE A 145 -17.65 -14.51 13.95
CA PHE A 145 -18.25 -14.47 15.29
C PHE A 145 -18.53 -13.05 15.78
N CYS A 146 -17.80 -12.06 15.29
CA CYS A 146 -17.93 -10.67 15.72
C CYS A 146 -17.98 -9.74 14.52
N LYS A 147 -18.75 -8.65 14.60
CA LYS A 147 -18.68 -7.58 13.60
C LYS A 147 -17.47 -6.69 13.86
N PRO A 148 -16.99 -5.96 12.83
CA PRO A 148 -15.95 -4.99 13.03
C PRO A 148 -16.33 -3.93 14.06
N SER A 149 -15.36 -3.59 14.91
CA SER A 149 -15.48 -2.47 15.85
C SER A 149 -15.06 -1.17 15.18
N ARG A 150 -15.65 -0.05 15.63
CA ARG A 150 -15.27 1.26 15.12
C ARG A 150 -13.78 1.52 15.34
N ALA A 151 -13.18 2.17 14.34
CA ALA A 151 -11.79 2.56 14.25
C ALA A 151 -10.77 1.41 14.25
N GLU A 152 -11.16 0.14 14.11
CA GLU A 152 -10.21 -0.94 13.93
C GLU A 152 -9.73 -1.06 12.47
N THR A 153 -8.61 -1.76 12.25
CA THR A 153 -8.17 -2.08 10.89
C THR A 153 -8.87 -3.31 10.36
N PHE A 154 -9.37 -3.23 9.13
CA PHE A 154 -10.12 -4.31 8.51
C PHE A 154 -9.72 -4.47 7.05
N VAL A 155 -9.75 -5.72 6.60
CA VAL A 155 -9.49 -6.11 5.22
C VAL A 155 -10.80 -6.53 4.58
N PHE A 156 -11.01 -6.05 3.35
CA PHE A 156 -12.19 -6.34 2.56
C PHE A 156 -11.85 -6.57 1.09
N THR A 157 -12.71 -7.30 0.38
CA THR A 157 -12.65 -7.45 -1.09
C THR A 157 -13.29 -6.23 -1.76
N THR A 158 -12.78 -5.83 -2.92
CA THR A 158 -13.33 -4.71 -3.71
C THR A 158 -14.47 -5.13 -4.65
N GLU A 159 -14.95 -6.37 -4.52
CA GLU A 159 -16.03 -6.92 -5.32
C GLU A 159 -17.32 -6.09 -5.22
N LYS A 160 -17.96 -5.75 -6.34
CA LYS A 160 -19.19 -4.95 -6.40
C LYS A 160 -19.08 -3.56 -5.76
N ILE A 161 -17.88 -3.00 -5.68
CA ILE A 161 -17.65 -1.59 -5.35
C ILE A 161 -17.36 -0.85 -6.66
N ASP A 162 -18.40 -0.29 -7.29
CA ASP A 162 -18.33 0.27 -8.65
C ASP A 162 -17.24 1.34 -8.82
N GLY A 163 -17.04 2.19 -7.79
CA GLY A 163 -15.98 3.21 -7.80
C GLY A 163 -14.56 2.62 -7.89
N ILE A 164 -14.36 1.38 -7.42
CA ILE A 164 -13.08 0.67 -7.53
C ILE A 164 -13.01 -0.14 -8.82
N GLU A 165 -14.02 -0.98 -9.07
CA GLU A 165 -13.99 -1.92 -10.19
C GLU A 165 -13.89 -1.21 -11.54
N SER A 166 -14.54 -0.05 -11.70
CA SER A 166 -14.40 0.78 -12.90
C SER A 166 -12.94 1.19 -13.14
N GLY A 167 -12.23 1.64 -12.10
CA GLY A 167 -10.81 1.98 -12.18
C GLY A 167 -9.90 0.78 -12.44
N LEU A 168 -10.23 -0.40 -11.90
CA LEU A 168 -9.50 -1.64 -12.18
C LEU A 168 -9.67 -2.10 -13.63
N ARG A 169 -10.90 -2.05 -14.16
CA ARG A 169 -11.21 -2.40 -15.55
C ARG A 169 -10.50 -1.48 -16.54
N LEU A 170 -10.44 -0.17 -16.26
CA LEU A 170 -9.68 0.79 -17.06
C LEU A 170 -8.17 0.49 -17.09
N ARG A 171 -7.66 -0.20 -16.07
CA ARG A 171 -6.26 -0.66 -15.98
C ARG A 171 -6.05 -2.06 -16.55
N GLY A 172 -7.08 -2.68 -17.12
CA GLY A 172 -7.02 -4.05 -17.64
C GLY A 172 -6.87 -5.11 -16.54
N ILE A 173 -7.27 -4.80 -15.30
CA ILE A 173 -7.25 -5.73 -14.18
C ILE A 173 -8.64 -6.34 -14.06
N GLU A 174 -8.74 -7.65 -14.32
CA GLU A 174 -9.96 -8.42 -14.13
C GLU A 174 -10.10 -8.89 -12.67
N GLY A 175 -11.32 -8.84 -12.13
CA GLY A 175 -11.66 -9.31 -10.78
C GLY A 175 -11.55 -8.25 -9.68
N SER A 176 -11.60 -8.72 -8.44
CA SER A 176 -11.53 -7.90 -7.23
C SER A 176 -10.14 -7.94 -6.58
N GLN A 177 -9.84 -6.91 -5.81
CA GLN A 177 -8.61 -6.80 -5.01
C GLN A 177 -8.94 -6.84 -3.52
N TYR A 178 -7.91 -6.94 -2.69
CA TYR A 178 -8.02 -6.87 -1.23
C TYR A 178 -7.44 -5.56 -0.73
N TYR A 179 -8.21 -4.84 0.07
CA TYR A 179 -7.85 -3.54 0.62
C TYR A 179 -7.86 -3.59 2.14
N ILE A 180 -6.92 -2.89 2.77
CA ILE A 180 -6.90 -2.66 4.21
C ILE A 180 -7.10 -1.18 4.50
N LYS A 181 -8.06 -0.88 5.38
CA LYS A 181 -8.39 0.49 5.82
C LYS A 181 -8.75 0.49 7.30
N ARG A 182 -9.04 1.67 7.84
CA ARG A 182 -9.69 1.82 9.15
C ARG A 182 -11.21 1.85 8.98
N CYS A 183 -11.92 1.04 9.75
CA CYS A 183 -13.38 1.00 9.79
C CYS A 183 -13.90 2.15 10.66
N VAL A 184 -13.96 3.37 10.13
CA VAL A 184 -14.23 4.56 10.95
C VAL A 184 -15.70 4.73 11.31
N ALA A 185 -16.62 4.09 10.61
CA ALA A 185 -18.04 4.10 10.95
C ALA A 185 -18.73 2.79 10.58
N LEU A 186 -19.79 2.48 11.33
CA LEU A 186 -20.62 1.30 11.18
C LEU A 186 -21.97 1.70 10.59
N GLY A 187 -22.72 0.74 10.07
CA GLY A 187 -24.03 1.01 9.51
C GLY A 187 -24.98 1.72 10.49
N GLY A 188 -25.67 2.74 9.98
CA GLY A 188 -26.49 3.67 10.77
C GLY A 188 -25.76 4.93 11.21
N ASP A 189 -24.43 4.93 11.34
CA ASP A 189 -23.66 6.12 11.70
C ASP A 189 -23.78 7.22 10.63
N CYS A 190 -23.80 8.48 11.08
CA CYS A 190 -23.73 9.65 10.22
C CYS A 190 -22.36 10.33 10.34
N LEU A 191 -21.65 10.44 9.23
CA LEU A 191 -20.30 10.98 9.13
C LEU A 191 -20.28 12.41 8.62
N GLN A 192 -19.39 13.23 9.18
CA GLN A 192 -18.95 14.51 8.60
C GLN A 192 -17.43 14.63 8.76
N VAL A 193 -16.77 15.31 7.81
CA VAL A 193 -15.37 15.68 7.98
C VAL A 193 -15.30 17.16 8.31
N ARG A 194 -14.69 17.50 9.45
CA ARG A 194 -14.41 18.88 9.85
C ARG A 194 -12.92 18.96 10.16
N PRO A 195 -12.06 19.18 9.16
CA PRO A 195 -10.62 18.99 9.29
C PRO A 195 -10.04 19.74 10.50
N PRO A 196 -9.15 19.11 11.29
CA PRO A 196 -8.56 17.79 11.04
C PRO A 196 -9.38 16.61 11.58
N GLU A 197 -10.60 16.84 12.06
CA GLU A 197 -11.40 15.86 12.78
C GLU A 197 -12.40 15.11 11.89
N LEU A 198 -12.69 13.88 12.30
CA LEU A 198 -13.84 13.12 11.82
C LEU A 198 -14.96 13.26 12.86
N TRP A 199 -16.16 13.57 12.41
CA TRP A 199 -17.34 13.70 13.25
C TRP A 199 -18.29 12.55 12.96
N ILE A 200 -18.79 11.91 14.02
CA ILE A 200 -19.69 10.77 13.96
C ILE A 200 -20.90 11.09 14.83
N ASN A 201 -22.10 10.98 14.25
CA ASN A 201 -23.37 11.25 14.93
C ASN A 201 -23.41 12.64 15.61
N GLY A 202 -22.82 13.64 14.96
CA GLY A 202 -22.85 15.05 15.39
C GLY A 202 -21.80 15.44 16.43
N SER A 203 -20.89 14.56 16.83
CA SER A 203 -19.78 14.86 17.74
C SER A 203 -18.42 14.41 17.16
N PRO A 204 -17.29 15.01 17.59
CA PRO A 204 -15.96 14.51 17.22
C PRO A 204 -15.79 13.04 17.59
N ALA A 205 -15.19 12.25 16.70
CA ALA A 205 -14.93 10.84 16.94
C ALA A 205 -13.96 10.65 18.12
N THR A 206 -14.38 9.88 19.12
CA THR A 206 -13.63 9.66 20.36
C THR A 206 -12.78 8.39 20.34
N ASP A 207 -12.92 7.55 19.30
CA ASP A 207 -12.12 6.34 19.17
C ASP A 207 -10.62 6.69 19.11
N PRO A 208 -9.75 6.02 19.88
CA PRO A 208 -8.34 6.40 20.00
C PRO A 208 -7.63 6.55 18.66
N ALA A 209 -7.91 5.68 17.70
CA ALA A 209 -7.28 5.77 16.39
C ALA A 209 -7.77 6.96 15.56
N CYS A 210 -9.05 7.33 15.66
CA CYS A 210 -9.57 8.53 15.02
C CYS A 210 -8.95 9.78 15.63
N GLN A 211 -8.80 9.82 16.95
CA GLN A 211 -8.12 10.91 17.66
C GLN A 211 -6.63 11.01 17.27
N ARG A 212 -5.93 9.87 17.14
CA ARG A 212 -4.55 9.84 16.63
C ARG A 212 -4.44 10.49 15.26
N VAL A 213 -5.31 10.12 14.31
CA VAL A 213 -5.32 10.74 12.98
C VAL A 213 -5.58 12.24 13.08
N ALA A 214 -6.60 12.65 13.85
CA ALA A 214 -6.97 14.06 14.03
C ALA A 214 -5.92 14.91 14.75
N SER A 215 -5.03 14.29 15.55
CA SER A 215 -4.01 14.99 16.34
C SER A 215 -2.97 15.74 15.50
N LYS A 216 -2.78 15.33 14.24
CA LYS A 216 -1.72 15.80 13.34
C LYS A 216 -0.28 15.58 13.86
N ASN A 217 -0.10 14.75 14.88
CA ASN A 217 1.20 14.39 15.44
C ASN A 217 1.74 13.11 14.81
N ASP A 218 3.00 12.75 15.06
CA ASP A 218 3.61 11.48 14.67
C ASP A 218 3.50 11.11 13.18
N GLY A 219 3.36 12.13 12.32
CA GLY A 219 3.20 11.96 10.88
C GLY A 219 1.77 11.69 10.40
N TYR A 220 0.77 11.74 11.28
CA TYR A 220 -0.63 11.77 10.85
C TYR A 220 -0.98 13.15 10.27
N PRO A 221 -1.69 13.23 9.13
CA PRO A 221 -2.00 14.50 8.48
C PRO A 221 -3.30 15.17 8.97
N GLY A 222 -4.13 14.47 9.76
CA GLY A 222 -5.53 14.85 9.99
C GLY A 222 -6.46 14.35 8.89
N TYR A 223 -7.76 14.38 9.16
CA TYR A 223 -8.79 14.04 8.18
C TYR A 223 -9.02 15.18 7.19
N THR A 224 -9.22 14.83 5.91
CA THR A 224 -9.49 15.78 4.82
C THR A 224 -10.76 15.43 4.06
N PHE A 225 -11.28 16.39 3.30
CA PHE A 225 -12.41 16.16 2.42
C PHE A 225 -12.12 15.08 1.36
N GLY A 226 -13.20 14.48 0.89
CA GLY A 226 -13.21 13.49 -0.17
C GLY A 226 -13.31 14.05 -1.57
N GLN A 227 -13.22 13.15 -2.56
CA GLN A 227 -13.39 13.48 -3.97
C GLN A 227 -14.86 13.37 -4.41
N THR A 228 -15.65 12.50 -3.79
CA THR A 228 -17.03 12.20 -4.21
C THR A 228 -18.03 12.36 -3.06
N TYR A 229 -17.67 11.91 -1.86
CA TYR A 229 -18.45 12.05 -0.64
C TYR A 229 -17.66 12.84 0.40
N LEU A 230 -18.36 13.57 1.27
CA LEU A 230 -17.74 14.40 2.31
C LEU A 230 -16.75 15.42 1.70
N THR A 231 -17.19 16.10 0.65
CA THR A 231 -16.36 17.00 -0.18
C THR A 231 -16.19 18.38 0.44
N ASN A 232 -17.06 18.75 1.37
CA ASN A 232 -17.05 20.04 2.06
C ASN A 232 -17.60 19.90 3.50
N PRO A 233 -17.47 20.92 4.37
CA PRO A 233 -17.88 20.84 5.79
C PRO A 233 -19.36 20.56 6.04
N ASN A 234 -20.24 20.88 5.08
CA ASN A 234 -21.69 20.72 5.22
C ASN A 234 -22.16 19.34 4.75
N ASP A 235 -21.32 18.60 4.03
CA ASP A 235 -21.65 17.26 3.59
C ASP A 235 -21.75 16.32 4.79
N SER A 236 -22.76 15.45 4.74
CA SER A 236 -22.88 14.33 5.66
C SER A 236 -23.21 13.06 4.88
N TYR A 237 -22.80 11.92 5.43
CA TYR A 237 -23.08 10.63 4.84
C TYR A 237 -23.57 9.66 5.91
N ARG A 238 -24.76 9.08 5.72
CA ARG A 238 -25.27 8.02 6.58
C ARG A 238 -24.87 6.67 6.00
N VAL A 239 -24.11 5.90 6.78
CA VAL A 239 -23.67 4.56 6.37
C VAL A 239 -24.89 3.64 6.26
N PRO A 240 -25.10 2.95 5.12
CA PRO A 240 -26.18 1.97 4.98
C PRO A 240 -26.09 0.88 6.06
N GLY A 241 -27.24 0.37 6.48
CA GLY A 241 -27.42 -0.24 7.81
C GLY A 241 -26.45 -1.34 8.24
N HIS A 242 -25.95 -2.19 7.35
CA HIS A 242 -24.98 -3.25 7.72
C HIS A 242 -23.58 -3.01 7.15
N ASP A 243 -23.40 -1.93 6.39
CA ASP A 243 -22.17 -1.64 5.68
C ASP A 243 -21.20 -0.84 6.57
N TYR A 244 -20.01 -0.63 6.03
CA TYR A 244 -18.91 0.00 6.76
C TYR A 244 -18.36 1.20 5.99
N TRP A 245 -17.84 2.18 6.71
CA TRP A 245 -17.10 3.28 6.09
C TRP A 245 -15.60 3.11 6.31
N ALA A 246 -14.87 2.95 5.21
CA ALA A 246 -13.43 2.70 5.20
C ALA A 246 -12.67 4.00 4.97
N MET A 247 -11.75 4.37 5.85
CA MET A 247 -10.84 5.51 5.63
C MET A 247 -9.39 5.14 5.87
N GLY A 248 -8.49 5.74 5.10
CA GLY A 248 -7.05 5.60 5.32
C GLY A 248 -6.53 6.64 6.30
N ASP A 249 -5.61 6.23 7.16
CA ASP A 249 -4.99 7.13 8.16
C ASP A 249 -4.17 8.25 7.51
N ASN A 250 -3.65 8.01 6.30
CA ASN A 250 -3.07 9.03 5.46
C ASN A 250 -4.18 9.71 4.63
N SER A 251 -5.10 10.39 5.32
CA SER A 251 -6.36 10.90 4.76
C SER A 251 -6.21 11.68 3.43
N PRO A 252 -5.22 12.56 3.22
CA PRO A 252 -5.04 13.26 1.95
C PRO A 252 -4.58 12.34 0.80
N ASN A 253 -3.88 11.24 1.12
CA ASN A 253 -3.26 10.33 0.15
C ASN A 253 -3.93 8.95 0.15
N SER A 254 -5.21 8.89 0.50
CA SER A 254 -6.00 7.67 0.55
C SER A 254 -7.20 7.78 -0.37
N TYR A 255 -7.22 6.96 -1.42
CA TYR A 255 -8.47 6.63 -2.10
C TYR A 255 -9.21 5.59 -1.23
N ASP A 256 -10.35 6.00 -0.69
CA ASP A 256 -11.15 5.26 0.28
C ASP A 256 -12.65 5.57 0.15
N SER A 257 -13.47 5.30 1.17
CA SER A 257 -14.94 5.45 1.08
C SER A 257 -15.40 6.85 0.71
N ARG A 258 -14.57 7.87 0.94
CA ARG A 258 -14.81 9.23 0.42
C ARG A 258 -14.82 9.34 -1.10
N GLY A 259 -14.22 8.38 -1.82
CA GLY A 259 -14.21 8.30 -3.27
C GLY A 259 -15.15 7.23 -3.84
N TRP A 260 -15.38 6.12 -3.13
CA TRP A 260 -16.16 4.99 -3.66
C TRP A 260 -17.42 4.61 -2.87
N GLY A 261 -17.69 5.26 -1.73
CA GLY A 261 -18.86 4.98 -0.89
C GLY A 261 -18.65 3.89 0.17
N ALA A 262 -19.75 3.34 0.68
CA ALA A 262 -19.72 2.33 1.75
C ALA A 262 -19.15 0.98 1.25
N VAL A 263 -18.53 0.23 2.16
CA VAL A 263 -18.05 -1.12 1.94
C VAL A 263 -19.15 -2.11 2.35
N PRO A 264 -19.68 -2.92 1.43
CA PRO A 264 -20.72 -3.90 1.75
C PRO A 264 -20.29 -4.88 2.84
N ALA A 265 -21.20 -5.28 3.72
CA ALA A 265 -20.88 -6.22 4.80
C ALA A 265 -20.34 -7.58 4.28
N ALA A 266 -20.87 -8.02 3.13
CA ALA A 266 -20.46 -9.26 2.48
C ALA A 266 -18.99 -9.24 2.01
N ASN A 267 -18.38 -8.06 1.91
CA ASN A 267 -17.01 -7.91 1.45
C ASN A 267 -15.97 -8.07 2.57
N LEU A 268 -16.39 -8.22 3.82
CA LEU A 268 -15.47 -8.39 4.94
C LEU A 268 -14.65 -9.67 4.80
N VAL A 269 -13.34 -9.54 4.98
CA VAL A 269 -12.40 -10.67 4.89
C VAL A 269 -11.80 -11.00 6.25
N GLY A 270 -11.38 -9.99 7.01
CA GLY A 270 -10.78 -10.20 8.32
C GLY A 270 -10.14 -8.95 8.90
N ARG A 271 -9.69 -9.05 10.15
CA ARG A 271 -9.03 -7.96 10.87
C ARG A 271 -7.53 -7.97 10.60
N GLY A 272 -6.91 -6.81 10.40
CA GLY A 272 -5.44 -6.70 10.43
C GLY A 272 -4.94 -7.05 11.83
N ALA A 273 -4.17 -8.13 11.97
CA ALA A 273 -3.78 -8.66 13.28
C ALA A 273 -2.36 -8.23 13.68
N VAL A 274 -1.35 -8.71 12.96
CA VAL A 274 0.06 -8.58 13.35
C VAL A 274 0.91 -8.31 12.11
N VAL A 275 1.81 -7.34 12.19
CA VAL A 275 2.90 -7.15 11.24
C VAL A 275 3.99 -8.16 11.61
N TYR A 276 4.17 -9.16 10.76
CA TYR A 276 5.16 -10.23 11.00
C TYR A 276 6.51 -9.93 10.37
N TRP A 277 6.58 -8.96 9.45
CA TRP A 277 7.79 -8.52 8.79
C TRP A 277 7.58 -7.12 8.19
N PRO A 278 8.57 -6.21 8.22
CA PRO A 278 9.98 -6.39 8.55
C PRO A 278 10.29 -6.51 10.05
N PHE A 279 11.45 -7.09 10.39
CA PHE A 279 11.97 -7.25 11.76
C PHE A 279 12.56 -5.93 12.29
N THR A 280 11.69 -4.91 12.37
CA THR A 280 12.01 -3.58 12.88
C THR A 280 11.10 -3.26 14.05
N LYS A 281 11.09 -2.01 14.55
CA LYS A 281 10.11 -1.53 15.53
C LYS A 281 8.64 -1.69 15.10
N ARG A 282 8.39 -2.03 13.83
CA ARG A 282 7.05 -2.26 13.27
C ARG A 282 6.56 -3.70 13.48
N TRP A 283 7.44 -4.62 13.83
CA TRP A 283 7.09 -6.01 14.12
C TRP A 283 6.22 -6.08 15.38
N GLY A 284 5.02 -6.64 15.27
CA GLY A 284 4.08 -6.75 16.39
C GLY A 284 2.63 -6.50 16.01
N TRP A 285 1.78 -6.39 17.04
CA TRP A 285 0.33 -6.20 16.89
C TRP A 285 -0.01 -4.84 16.28
N ILE A 286 -1.07 -4.82 15.46
CA ILE A 286 -1.59 -3.59 14.87
C ILE A 286 -2.50 -2.89 15.88
N HIS A 287 -2.24 -1.60 16.15
CA HIS A 287 -2.97 -0.75 17.09
C HIS A 287 -3.84 0.33 16.41
#